data_AF-A0A960XRT0-F1
#
_entry.id   AF-A0A960XRT0-F1
#
_cell.length_a   1.000
_cell.length_b   1.000
_cell.length_c   1.000
_cell.angle_alpha   90.00
_cell.angle_beta   90.00
_cell.angle_gamma   90.00
#
_symmetry.space_group_name_H-M   'P 1'
#
loop_
_entity.id
_entity.type
_entity.pdbx_description
1 polymer ?
#
loop_
_entity_poly.entity_id
_entity_poly.type
_entity_poly.pdbx_seq_one_letter_code
_entity_poly.pdbx_strand_id
1 'polypeptide(L)' 'TGAIRDVSCFVSAHFRPAKLNVAAIGNQVRQLHIHIVGRSPGDPAWPGVVWAFEGKEPYDSESVEVIRAAYVDSVRC' A
#
# COMPACT_ATOMS: atom_id res chain seq x y z
N THR A 1 -8.90 3.37 -14.59
CA THR A 1 -7.68 2.56 -14.67
C THR A 1 -6.42 3.34 -14.34
N GLY A 2 -6.31 4.65 -14.64
CA GLY A 2 -5.14 5.49 -14.29
C GLY A 2 -4.75 5.47 -12.82
N ALA A 3 -5.65 5.85 -11.91
CA ALA A 3 -5.33 5.95 -10.48
C ALA A 3 -4.72 4.69 -9.84
N ILE A 4 -5.17 3.48 -10.22
CA ILE A 4 -4.58 2.23 -9.71
C ILE A 4 -3.14 2.08 -10.17
N ARG A 5 -2.87 2.40 -11.45
CA ARG A 5 -1.52 2.37 -12.02
C ARG A 5 -0.62 3.39 -11.35
N ASP A 6 -1.09 4.62 -11.18
CA ASP A 6 -0.30 5.72 -10.63
C ASP A 6 0.14 5.41 -9.18
N VAL A 7 -0.80 4.98 -8.34
CA VAL A 7 -0.49 4.55 -6.97
C VAL A 7 0.42 3.33 -6.95
N SER A 8 0.21 2.35 -7.85
CA SER A 8 1.09 1.18 -7.96
C SER A 8 2.52 1.57 -8.35
N CYS A 9 2.69 2.50 -9.29
CA CYS A 9 3.98 3.05 -9.69
C CYS A 9 4.67 3.76 -8.54
N PHE A 10 3.95 4.63 -7.82
CA PHE A 10 4.49 5.30 -6.63
C PHE A 10 4.95 4.29 -5.57
N VAL A 11 4.10 3.34 -5.18
CA VAL A 11 4.44 2.34 -4.17
C VAL A 11 5.68 1.54 -4.58
N SER A 12 5.77 1.18 -5.87
CA SER A 12 6.93 0.43 -6.41
C SER A 12 8.21 1.27 -6.39
N ALA A 13 8.16 2.52 -6.83
CA ALA A 13 9.34 3.38 -6.94
C ALA A 13 9.86 3.85 -5.57
N HIS A 14 8.95 4.21 -4.66
CA HIS A 14 9.27 4.77 -3.36
C HIS A 14 9.69 3.70 -2.34
N PHE A 15 8.88 2.64 -2.17
CA PHE A 15 9.15 1.60 -1.17
C PHE A 15 9.96 0.42 -1.70
N ARG A 16 10.11 0.30 -3.03
CA ARG A 16 10.87 -0.77 -3.72
C ARG A 16 10.55 -2.19 -3.19
N PRO A 17 9.26 -2.56 -3.05
CA PRO A 17 8.90 -3.91 -2.62
C PRO A 17 9.27 -4.94 -3.69
N ALA A 18 9.42 -6.20 -3.30
CA ALA A 18 9.65 -7.29 -4.25
C ALA A 18 8.42 -7.58 -5.13
N LYS A 19 7.20 -7.32 -4.62
CA LYS A 19 5.96 -7.42 -5.39
C LYS A 19 4.87 -6.48 -4.89
N LEU A 20 3.84 -6.28 -5.71
CA LEU A 20 2.59 -5.63 -5.30
C LEU A 20 1.44 -6.65 -5.20
N ASN A 21 0.64 -6.54 -4.14
CA ASN A 21 -0.68 -7.14 -4.05
C ASN A 21 -1.73 -6.06 -4.33
N VAL A 22 -2.59 -6.28 -5.34
CA VAL A 22 -3.73 -5.41 -5.65
C VAL A 22 -5.02 -6.20 -5.50
N ALA A 23 -5.97 -5.70 -4.71
CA ALA A 23 -7.22 -6.42 -4.46
C ALA A 23 -8.40 -5.47 -4.18
N ALA A 24 -9.59 -5.87 -4.64
CA ALA A 24 -10.87 -5.27 -4.26
C ALA A 24 -11.58 -6.25 -3.31
N ILE A 25 -11.55 -5.97 -2.01
CA ILE A 25 -12.14 -6.84 -0.99
C ILE A 25 -13.07 -5.99 -0.13
N GLY A 26 -14.34 -6.39 -0.01
CA GLY A 26 -15.38 -5.58 0.63
C GLY A 26 -16.25 -6.35 1.62
N ASN A 27 -15.72 -7.43 2.20
CA ASN A 27 -16.51 -8.34 3.05
C ASN A 27 -17.05 -7.66 4.31
N GLN A 28 -16.31 -6.70 4.88
CA GLN A 28 -16.71 -5.93 6.06
C GLN A 28 -17.19 -4.51 5.69
N VAL A 29 -16.45 -3.80 4.83
CA VAL A 29 -16.81 -2.46 4.35
C VAL A 29 -17.35 -2.56 2.92
N ARG A 30 -18.65 -2.23 2.76
CA ARG A 30 -19.38 -2.39 1.49
C ARG A 30 -18.98 -1.41 0.39
N GLN A 31 -18.48 -0.23 0.75
CA GLN A 31 -18.05 0.76 -0.23
C GLN A 31 -16.87 0.21 -1.05
N LEU A 32 -16.94 0.29 -2.37
CA LEU A 32 -15.84 -0.14 -3.24
C LEU A 32 -14.55 0.61 -2.87
N HIS A 33 -13.50 -0.15 -2.59
CA HIS A 33 -12.16 0.35 -2.37
C HIS A 33 -11.14 -0.66 -2.90
N ILE A 34 -9.98 -0.17 -3.28
CA ILE A 34 -8.89 -0.97 -3.82
C ILE A 34 -7.71 -0.88 -2.86
N HIS A 35 -7.21 -2.04 -2.44
CA HIS A 35 -5.97 -2.15 -1.71
C HIS A 35 -4.81 -2.28 -2.71
N ILE A 36 -3.74 -1.52 -2.49
CA ILE A 36 -2.46 -1.65 -3.20
C ILE A 36 -1.39 -1.76 -2.12
N VAL A 37 -0.72 -2.91 -2.04
CA VAL A 37 0.18 -3.24 -0.93
C VAL A 37 1.53 -3.72 -1.46
N GLY A 38 2.61 -3.03 -1.10
CA GLY A 38 3.98 -3.51 -1.34
C GLY A 38 4.34 -4.66 -0.39
N ARG A 39 4.91 -5.74 -0.93
CA ARG A 39 5.27 -6.95 -0.20
C ARG A 39 6.68 -7.40 -0.54
N SER A 40 7.39 -7.95 0.44
CA SER A 40 8.75 -8.46 0.28
C SER A 40 8.94 -9.74 1.10
N PRO A 41 9.79 -10.68 0.66
CA PRO A 41 10.12 -11.85 1.47
C PRO A 41 10.61 -11.43 2.87
N GLY A 42 10.05 -12.06 3.90
CA GLY A 42 10.36 -11.74 5.30
C GLY A 42 9.51 -10.62 5.91
N ASP A 43 8.58 -10.00 5.16
CA ASP A 43 7.58 -9.14 5.78
C ASP A 43 6.67 -9.95 6.73
N PRO A 44 6.05 -9.30 7.75
CA PRO A 44 5.38 -10.02 8.84
C PRO A 44 4.30 -11.03 8.40
N ALA A 45 3.63 -10.75 7.28
CA ALA A 45 2.55 -11.60 6.78
C ALA A 45 3.00 -12.51 5.63
N TRP A 46 4.29 -12.62 5.32
CA TRP A 46 4.80 -13.40 4.19
C TRP A 46 4.78 -14.92 4.48
N PRO A 47 4.37 -15.79 3.53
CA PRO A 47 3.85 -15.52 2.18
C PRO A 47 2.32 -15.32 2.12
N GLY A 48 1.65 -15.28 3.27
CA GLY A 48 0.21 -15.12 3.40
C GLY A 48 -0.35 -13.73 3.04
N VAL A 49 -1.63 -13.55 3.36
CA VAL A 49 -2.38 -12.32 3.11
C VAL A 49 -2.28 -11.36 4.30
N VAL A 50 -2.18 -10.06 4.02
CA VAL A 50 -2.06 -9.01 5.06
C VAL A 50 -3.37 -8.75 5.81
N TRP A 51 -4.53 -9.04 5.21
CA TRP A 51 -5.83 -8.61 5.75
C TRP A 51 -6.19 -9.29 7.07
N ALA A 52 -5.85 -10.58 7.20
CA ALA A 52 -6.10 -11.39 8.39
C ALA A 52 -4.89 -11.47 9.34
N PHE A 53 -3.79 -10.78 9.03
CA PHE A 53 -2.60 -10.79 9.89
C PHE A 53 -2.84 -9.96 11.16
N GLU A 54 -2.44 -10.53 12.30
CA GLU A 54 -2.43 -9.89 13.62
C GLU A 54 -1.12 -9.11 13.80
N GLY A 55 -1.13 -7.98 14.53
CA GLY A 55 0.08 -7.13 14.67
C GLY A 55 0.16 -5.97 13.68
N LYS A 56 -0.98 -5.35 13.39
CA LYS A 56 -1.03 -4.07 12.67
C LYS A 56 -0.55 -2.96 13.60
N GLU A 57 0.48 -2.25 13.21
CA GLU A 57 1.01 -1.11 13.97
C GLU A 57 0.62 0.21 13.30
N PRO A 58 0.22 1.24 14.08
CA PRO A 58 -0.04 2.55 13.53
C PRO A 58 1.27 3.20 13.07
N TYR A 59 1.22 3.92 11.96
CA TYR A 59 2.31 4.83 11.60
C TYR A 59 2.37 5.98 12.60
N ASP A 60 3.58 6.43 12.92
CA ASP A 60 3.78 7.71 13.58
C ASP A 60 3.40 8.86 12.62
N SER A 61 3.05 10.02 13.19
CA SER A 61 2.56 11.16 12.40
C SER A 61 3.60 11.72 11.44
N GLU A 62 4.89 11.67 11.79
CA GLU A 62 5.96 12.20 10.95
C GLU A 62 6.13 11.34 9.70
N SER A 63 6.17 10.02 9.86
CA SER A 63 6.21 9.06 8.74
C SER A 63 5.03 9.24 7.79
N VAL A 64 3.82 9.49 8.31
CA VAL A 64 2.63 9.76 7.47
C VAL A 64 2.85 10.99 6.60
N GLU A 65 3.33 12.10 7.18
CA GLU A 65 3.54 13.33 6.43
C GLU A 65 4.66 13.20 5.39
N VAL A 66 5.75 12.49 5.72
CA VAL A 66 6.84 12.18 4.78
C VAL A 66 6.32 11.40 3.57
N ILE A 67 5.56 10.33 3.80
CA ILE A 67 4.99 9.50 2.72
C ILE A 67 4.00 10.31 1.88
N ARG A 68 3.18 11.14 2.53
CA ARG A 68 2.20 11.99 1.87
C ARG A 68 2.87 13.02 0.96
N ALA A 69 3.91 13.70 1.44
CA ALA A 69 4.68 14.65 0.64
C ALA A 69 5.31 13.97 -0.57
N ALA A 70 5.96 12.80 -0.37
CA ALA A 70 6.55 12.03 -1.45
C ALA A 70 5.53 11.63 -2.53
N TYR A 71 4.31 11.24 -2.13
CA TYR A 71 3.25 10.93 -3.09
C TYR A 71 2.82 12.15 -3.89
N VAL A 72 2.58 13.28 -3.22
CA VAL A 72 2.17 14.53 -3.87
C VAL A 72 3.20 15.00 -4.89
N ASP A 73 4.49 14.88 -4.58
CA ASP A 73 5.57 15.25 -5.49
C ASP A 73 5.63 14.31 -6.69
N SER A 74 5.41 13.01 -6.49
CA SER A 74 5.41 12.01 -7.57
C SER A 74 4.29 12.18 -8.60
N VAL A 75 3.14 12.76 -8.20
CA VAL A 75 1.97 12.98 -9.06
C VAL A 75 2.02 14.32 -9.79
N ARG A 76 2.88 15.25 -9.34
CA ARG A 76 3.07 16.58 -9.96
C ARG A 76 4.10 16.58 -11.10
N CYS A 77 4.89 15.52 -11.22
CA CYS A 77 5.85 15.31 -12.30
C CYS A 77 5.19 14.70 -13.54
#